data_AF-A0A1J3G0R3-F1
#
_entry.id   AF-A0A1J3G0R3-F1
#
_cell.length_a   1.000
_cell.length_b   1.000
_cell.length_c   1.000
_cell.angle_alpha   90.00
_cell.angle_beta   90.00
_cell.angle_gamma   90.00
#
_symmetry.space_group_name_H-M   'P 1'
#
loop_
_entity.id
_entity.type
_entity.pdbx_description
1 polymer ?
#
loop_
_entity_poly.entity_id
_entity_poly.type
_entity_poly.pdbx_seq_one_letter_code
_entity_poly.pdbx_strand_id
1 'polypeptide(L)'
;YDGGHLGTLYKYLDNCVSPTGKRLLRNWICHPLKDIGSINKRLDVVEEFMANSEIMQITGQYLQKLPDLERLLGRMKSSVQSSASVLPALLGKKVLKQRVKAFGQIVKGFRSGIDLLLALQKEVNMTRLLCKLCTLPILVGNSGLELFLSQFEAAIDSDFPNYQNQDVAVENAETLAILIELFIERATQWSEVIHTISCLDVLRSFAIAASLSAGSMARPVIFPESKNTDQNQETKGPILKIQGLWHPFAVAADGQLP
;
A
#
# COMPACT_ATOMS: atom_id res chain seq x y z
N TYR A 1 -22.72 -11.73 19.13
CA TYR A 1 -21.36 -11.30 18.75
C TYR A 1 -20.44 -12.44 19.14
N ASP A 2 -19.95 -13.21 18.16
CA ASP A 2 -19.11 -14.40 18.39
C ASP A 2 -17.60 -14.07 18.49
N GLY A 3 -17.24 -12.79 18.31
CA GLY A 3 -15.85 -12.32 18.36
C GLY A 3 -15.01 -12.72 17.14
N GLY A 4 -15.61 -13.38 16.14
CA GLY A 4 -14.93 -13.90 14.95
C GLY A 4 -14.86 -12.90 13.80
N HIS A 5 -13.97 -13.17 12.84
CA HIS A 5 -13.88 -12.42 11.58
C HIS A 5 -14.69 -13.06 10.43
N LEU A 6 -15.24 -14.27 10.67
CA LEU A 6 -16.06 -15.00 9.70
C LEU A 6 -17.39 -14.25 9.49
N GLY A 7 -17.90 -14.25 8.26
CA GLY A 7 -19.16 -13.57 7.93
C GLY A 7 -19.11 -12.04 7.87
N THR A 8 -17.93 -11.42 7.97
CA THR A 8 -17.79 -9.96 7.89
C THR A 8 -17.53 -9.48 6.46
N LEU A 9 -18.04 -8.29 6.10
CA LEU A 9 -17.72 -7.62 4.84
C LEU A 9 -16.20 -7.43 4.65
N TYR A 10 -15.49 -7.12 5.74
CA TYR A 10 -14.03 -7.02 5.71
C TYR A 10 -13.40 -8.33 5.21
N LYS A 11 -13.80 -9.48 5.76
CA LYS A 11 -13.24 -10.78 5.37
C LYS A 11 -13.56 -11.13 3.91
N TYR A 12 -14.75 -10.78 3.43
CA TYR A 12 -15.15 -10.99 2.03
C TYR A 12 -14.29 -10.16 1.07
N LEU A 13 -14.02 -8.89 1.41
CA LEU A 13 -13.24 -7.99 0.56
C LEU A 13 -11.72 -8.14 0.72
N ASP A 14 -11.22 -8.76 1.79
CA ASP A 14 -9.80 -8.85 2.13
C ASP A 14 -9.08 -9.99 1.40
N ASN A 15 -8.63 -9.68 0.19
CA ASN A 15 -7.61 -10.38 -0.59
C ASN A 15 -6.28 -9.59 -0.61
N CYS A 16 -6.10 -8.64 0.32
CA CYS A 16 -4.87 -7.86 0.41
C CYS A 16 -3.71 -8.76 0.87
N VAL A 17 -2.53 -8.52 0.31
CA VAL A 17 -1.33 -9.30 0.63
C VAL A 17 -0.47 -8.57 1.67
N SER A 18 -0.34 -7.26 1.53
CA SER A 18 0.52 -6.44 2.37
C SER A 18 -0.17 -6.07 3.71
N PRO A 19 0.57 -6.00 4.83
CA PRO A 19 0.01 -5.56 6.11
C PRO A 19 -0.58 -4.14 6.05
N THR A 20 0.04 -3.24 5.28
CA THR A 20 -0.40 -1.86 5.08
C THR A 20 -1.68 -1.80 4.24
N GLY A 21 -1.80 -2.63 3.20
CA GLY A 21 -3.03 -2.80 2.41
C GLY A 21 -4.21 -3.26 3.25
N LYS A 22 -4.02 -4.28 4.11
CA LYS A 22 -5.06 -4.74 5.06
C LYS A 22 -5.54 -3.65 6.01
N ARG A 23 -4.61 -2.86 6.56
CA ARG A 23 -4.93 -1.70 7.40
C ARG A 23 -5.72 -0.64 6.62
N LEU A 24 -5.29 -0.36 5.39
CA LEU A 24 -5.95 0.61 4.53
C LEU A 24 -7.35 0.16 4.12
N LEU A 25 -7.55 -1.12 3.79
CA LEU A 25 -8.85 -1.70 3.47
C LEU A 25 -9.84 -1.50 4.63
N ARG A 26 -9.42 -1.84 5.85
CA ARG A 26 -10.24 -1.62 7.05
C ARG A 26 -10.65 -0.15 7.17
N ASN A 27 -9.71 0.76 6.94
CA ASN A 27 -9.98 2.19 6.97
C ASN A 27 -10.97 2.62 5.87
N TRP A 28 -10.81 2.14 4.63
CA TRP A 28 -11.69 2.47 3.51
C TRP A 28 -13.11 1.95 3.69
N ILE A 29 -13.29 0.78 4.31
CA ILE A 29 -14.61 0.25 4.64
C ILE A 29 -15.30 1.11 5.71
N CYS A 30 -14.55 1.54 6.74
CA CYS A 30 -15.12 2.38 7.81
C CYS A 30 -15.37 3.83 7.37
N HIS A 31 -14.63 4.30 6.36
CA HIS A 31 -14.71 5.68 5.86
C HIS A 31 -14.86 5.69 4.33
N PRO A 32 -16.05 5.33 3.80
CA PRO A 32 -16.30 5.36 2.37
C PRO A 32 -16.12 6.76 1.77
N LEU A 33 -15.65 6.81 0.54
CA LEU A 33 -15.55 8.07 -0.20
C LEU A 33 -16.94 8.62 -0.55
N LYS A 34 -17.04 9.94 -0.61
CA LYS A 34 -18.22 10.67 -1.08
C LYS A 34 -17.98 11.44 -2.38
N ASP A 35 -16.72 11.74 -2.66
CA ASP A 35 -16.32 12.45 -3.88
C ASP A 35 -16.44 11.54 -5.10
N ILE A 36 -17.27 11.94 -6.06
CA ILE A 36 -17.58 11.17 -7.28
C ILE A 36 -16.31 10.96 -8.11
N GLY A 37 -15.44 11.97 -8.22
CA GLY A 37 -14.20 11.88 -8.97
C GLY A 37 -13.26 10.81 -8.39
N SER A 38 -13.08 10.82 -7.07
CA SER A 38 -12.25 9.87 -6.33
C SER A 38 -12.80 8.45 -6.38
N ILE A 39 -14.13 8.28 -6.34
CA ILE A 39 -14.75 6.96 -6.51
C ILE A 39 -14.48 6.40 -7.91
N ASN A 40 -14.71 7.20 -8.95
CA ASN A 40 -14.47 6.77 -10.33
C ASN A 40 -12.99 6.44 -10.58
N LYS A 41 -12.06 7.22 -10.04
CA LYS A 41 -10.62 6.89 -10.11
C LYS A 41 -10.30 5.52 -9.53
N ARG A 42 -10.93 5.12 -8.41
CA ARG A 42 -10.76 3.78 -7.83
C ARG A 42 -11.35 2.70 -8.74
N LEU A 43 -12.56 2.93 -9.26
CA LEU A 43 -13.22 1.99 -10.16
C LEU A 43 -12.43 1.77 -11.46
N ASP A 44 -11.83 2.83 -12.02
CA ASP A 44 -11.00 2.73 -13.23
C ASP A 44 -9.77 1.83 -13.00
N VAL A 45 -9.14 1.91 -11.82
CA VAL A 45 -8.01 1.03 -11.46
C VAL A 45 -8.47 -0.41 -11.25
N VAL A 46 -9.64 -0.61 -10.64
CA VAL A 46 -10.23 -1.95 -10.48
C VAL A 46 -10.49 -2.59 -11.85
N GLU A 47 -11.06 -1.84 -12.80
CA GLU A 47 -11.29 -2.32 -14.17
C GLU A 47 -9.99 -2.64 -14.91
N GLU A 48 -8.96 -1.80 -14.78
CA GLU A 48 -7.64 -2.08 -15.37
C GLU A 48 -7.06 -3.39 -14.82
N PHE A 49 -7.17 -3.63 -13.52
CA PHE A 49 -6.73 -4.88 -12.89
C PHE A 49 -7.55 -6.10 -13.36
N MET A 50 -8.85 -5.94 -13.58
CA MET A 50 -9.70 -7.02 -14.11
C MET A 50 -9.40 -7.31 -15.58
N ALA A 51 -9.10 -6.28 -16.37
CA ALA A 51 -8.81 -6.40 -17.80
C ALA A 51 -7.40 -6.94 -18.08
N ASN A 52 -6.43 -6.70 -17.18
CA ASN A 52 -5.03 -7.07 -17.39
C ASN A 52 -4.53 -8.03 -16.28
N SER A 53 -4.63 -9.33 -16.58
CA SER A 53 -4.21 -10.41 -15.67
C SER A 53 -2.70 -10.43 -15.39
N GLU A 54 -1.88 -9.96 -16.33
CA GLU A 54 -0.43 -9.84 -16.15
C GLU A 54 -0.10 -8.79 -15.09
N ILE A 55 -0.69 -7.58 -15.21
CA ILE A 55 -0.56 -6.51 -14.21
C ILE A 55 -1.07 -6.98 -12.83
N MET A 56 -2.19 -7.70 -12.79
CA MET A 56 -2.74 -8.29 -11.57
C MET A 56 -1.75 -9.26 -10.90
N GLN A 57 -1.12 -10.13 -11.69
CA GLN A 57 -0.18 -11.14 -11.20
C GLN A 57 1.13 -10.52 -10.73
N ILE A 58 1.77 -9.68 -11.56
CA ILE A 58 3.05 -9.04 -11.22
C ILE A 58 2.92 -8.19 -9.95
N THR A 59 1.80 -7.47 -9.81
CA THR A 59 1.51 -6.69 -8.60
C THR A 59 1.47 -7.57 -7.37
N GLY A 60 0.74 -8.70 -7.44
CA GLY A 60 0.68 -9.68 -6.34
C GLY A 60 2.07 -10.24 -5.97
N GLN A 61 2.89 -10.58 -6.96
CA GLN A 61 4.23 -11.15 -6.75
C GLN A 61 5.18 -10.19 -6.02
N TYR A 62 5.14 -8.89 -6.35
CA TYR A 62 5.94 -7.90 -5.62
C TYR A 62 5.39 -7.65 -4.22
N LEU A 63 4.07 -7.52 -4.06
CA LEU A 63 3.44 -7.26 -2.76
C LEU A 63 3.75 -8.37 -1.73
N GLN A 64 3.84 -9.63 -2.15
CA GLN A 64 4.20 -10.76 -1.28
C GLN A 64 5.61 -10.66 -0.68
N LYS A 65 6.52 -9.93 -1.35
CA LYS A 65 7.91 -9.75 -0.90
C LYS A 65 8.05 -8.61 0.11
N LEU A 66 7.02 -7.76 0.26
CA LEU A 66 7.13 -6.56 1.08
C LEU A 66 7.01 -6.88 2.58
N PRO A 67 7.96 -6.39 3.40
CA PRO A 67 7.76 -6.39 4.84
C PRO A 67 6.70 -5.34 5.23
N ASP A 68 6.39 -5.24 6.52
CA ASP A 68 5.58 -4.13 7.05
C ASP A 68 6.37 -2.81 7.02
N LEU A 69 6.45 -2.20 5.83
CA LEU A 69 7.23 -0.99 5.55
C LEU A 69 6.80 0.20 6.42
N GLU A 70 5.50 0.37 6.66
CA GLU A 70 4.98 1.46 7.49
C GLU A 70 5.48 1.35 8.94
N ARG A 71 5.44 0.14 9.54
CA ARG A 71 5.96 -0.07 10.89
C ARG A 71 7.48 0.06 10.96
N LEU A 72 8.20 -0.44 9.95
CA LEU A 72 9.66 -0.29 9.90
C LEU A 72 10.05 1.19 9.77
N LEU A 73 9.40 1.95 8.91
CA LEU A 73 9.65 3.39 8.72
C LEU A 73 9.34 4.16 10.00
N GLY A 74 8.20 3.86 10.64
CA GLY A 74 7.82 4.48 11.92
C GLY A 74 8.85 4.23 13.04
N ARG A 75 9.39 3.01 13.12
CA ARG A 75 10.45 2.66 14.07
C ARG A 75 11.76 3.39 13.80
N MET A 76 12.11 3.66 12.54
CA MET A 76 13.31 4.41 12.21
C MET A 76 13.15 5.90 12.54
N LYS A 77 12.00 6.49 12.20
CA LYS A 77 11.65 7.86 12.60
C LYS A 77 11.76 8.05 14.10
N SER A 78 11.16 7.16 14.89
CA SER A 78 11.22 7.26 16.35
C SER A 78 12.63 7.02 16.89
N SER A 79 13.41 6.14 16.27
CA SER A 79 14.82 5.92 16.62
C SER A 79 15.63 7.19 16.44
N VAL A 80 15.51 7.90 15.32
CA VAL A 80 16.23 9.17 15.06
C VAL A 80 15.85 10.23 16.10
N GLN A 81 14.55 10.42 16.35
CA GLN A 81 14.07 11.37 17.36
C GLN A 81 14.59 11.05 18.76
N SER A 82 14.77 9.76 19.09
CA SER A 82 15.27 9.32 20.39
C SER A 82 16.81 9.31 20.47
N SER A 83 17.53 9.17 19.35
CA SER A 83 19.00 9.08 19.34
C SER A 83 19.69 10.42 19.54
N ALA A 84 18.96 11.55 19.42
CA ALA A 84 19.37 12.82 20.01
C ALA A 84 19.64 12.72 21.54
N SER A 85 19.15 11.66 22.22
CA SER A 85 19.33 11.44 23.66
C SER A 85 20.16 10.20 24.05
N VAL A 86 20.54 9.32 23.12
CA VAL A 86 21.26 8.06 23.41
C VAL A 86 22.46 7.90 22.47
N LEU A 87 23.66 7.88 23.05
CA LEU A 87 24.91 7.62 22.32
C LEU A 87 24.86 6.25 21.61
N PRO A 88 25.01 6.16 20.28
CA PRO A 88 25.02 4.90 19.53
C PRO A 88 26.03 3.88 20.07
N ALA A 89 27.17 4.35 20.59
CA ALA A 89 28.23 3.52 21.19
C ALA A 89 27.82 2.79 22.48
N LEU A 90 26.73 3.20 23.14
CA LEU A 90 26.20 2.54 24.35
C LEU A 90 25.23 1.39 24.03
N LEU A 91 24.90 1.17 22.75
CA LEU A 91 24.02 0.08 22.34
C LEU A 91 24.75 -1.26 22.38
N GLY A 92 24.24 -2.21 23.17
CA GLY A 92 24.78 -3.58 23.18
C GLY A 92 24.73 -4.23 21.80
N LYS A 93 25.73 -5.06 21.47
CA LYS A 93 25.91 -5.74 20.17
C LYS A 93 24.62 -6.37 19.61
N LYS A 94 23.81 -6.99 20.47
CA LYS A 94 22.51 -7.59 20.09
C LYS A 94 21.52 -6.57 19.52
N VAL A 95 21.43 -5.40 20.14
CA VAL A 95 20.54 -4.32 19.70
C VAL A 95 21.03 -3.73 18.38
N LEU A 96 22.34 -3.51 18.25
CA LEU A 96 22.95 -3.03 17.00
C LEU A 96 22.65 -4.00 15.84
N LYS A 97 22.91 -5.30 16.03
CA LYS A 97 22.60 -6.34 15.03
C LYS A 97 21.13 -6.32 14.61
N GLN A 98 20.21 -6.16 15.57
CA GLN A 98 18.77 -6.06 15.26
C GLN A 98 18.43 -4.80 14.47
N ARG A 99 19.08 -3.66 14.76
CA ARG A 99 18.89 -2.40 14.02
C ARG A 99 19.42 -2.51 12.59
N VAL A 100 20.62 -3.04 12.38
CA VAL A 100 21.16 -3.29 11.03
C VAL A 100 20.23 -4.20 10.25
N LYS A 101 19.74 -5.29 10.86
CA LYS A 101 18.78 -6.19 10.22
C LYS A 101 17.49 -5.47 9.82
N ALA A 102 16.93 -4.66 10.70
CA ALA A 102 15.72 -3.88 10.41
C ALA A 102 15.96 -2.86 9.28
N PHE A 103 17.14 -2.22 9.25
CA PHE A 103 17.56 -1.30 8.20
C PHE A 103 17.69 -2.02 6.85
N GLY A 104 18.44 -3.12 6.79
CA GLY A 104 18.53 -3.91 5.56
C GLY A 104 17.19 -4.46 5.08
N GLN A 105 16.27 -4.81 5.99
CA GLN A 105 14.92 -5.21 5.63
C GLN A 105 14.09 -4.07 5.04
N ILE A 106 14.17 -2.85 5.58
CA ILE A 106 13.43 -1.72 5.02
C ILE A 106 13.95 -1.35 3.63
N VAL A 107 15.28 -1.33 3.45
CA VAL A 107 15.91 -0.96 2.17
C VAL A 107 15.50 -1.97 1.08
N LYS A 108 15.62 -3.28 1.36
CA LYS A 108 15.16 -4.33 0.44
C LYS A 108 13.66 -4.28 0.15
N GLY A 109 12.86 -3.93 1.16
CA GLY A 109 11.42 -3.77 1.01
C GLY A 109 11.06 -2.58 0.11
N PHE A 110 11.70 -1.43 0.30
CA PHE A 110 11.52 -0.28 -0.60
C PHE A 110 12.02 -0.56 -2.01
N ARG A 111 13.09 -1.36 -2.18
CA ARG A 111 13.56 -1.79 -3.50
C ARG A 111 12.47 -2.53 -4.24
N SER A 112 11.92 -3.57 -3.61
CA SER A 112 10.80 -4.33 -4.17
C SER A 112 9.57 -3.46 -4.45
N GLY A 113 9.30 -2.46 -3.61
CA GLY A 113 8.20 -1.51 -3.80
C GLY A 113 8.44 -0.56 -4.98
N ILE A 114 9.65 -0.03 -5.14
CA ILE A 114 10.01 0.81 -6.28
C ILE A 114 9.99 -0.02 -7.56
N ASP A 115 10.56 -1.22 -7.57
CA ASP A 115 10.57 -2.11 -8.74
C ASP A 115 9.15 -2.44 -9.21
N LEU A 116 8.20 -2.63 -8.28
CA LEU A 116 6.78 -2.74 -8.60
C LEU A 116 6.26 -1.48 -9.30
N LEU A 117 6.48 -0.30 -8.72
CA LEU A 117 6.00 0.95 -9.30
C LEU A 117 6.61 1.22 -10.69
N LEU A 118 7.90 0.91 -10.87
CA LEU A 118 8.58 1.00 -12.17
C LEU A 118 8.02 0.00 -13.18
N ALA A 119 7.72 -1.24 -12.76
CA ALA A 119 7.08 -2.23 -13.61
C ALA A 119 5.69 -1.75 -14.08
N LEU A 120 4.89 -1.17 -13.17
CA LEU A 120 3.58 -0.61 -13.50
C LEU A 120 3.67 0.65 -14.37
N GLN A 121 4.77 1.42 -14.26
CA GLN A 121 5.02 2.60 -15.09
C GLN A 121 5.32 2.28 -16.56
N LYS A 122 5.64 1.02 -16.88
CA LYS A 122 5.80 0.57 -18.28
C LYS A 122 4.45 0.48 -18.99
N GLU A 123 3.38 0.27 -18.23
CA GLU A 123 2.01 0.14 -18.74
C GLU A 123 1.34 1.51 -18.79
N VAL A 124 1.09 2.01 -20.00
CA VAL A 124 0.62 3.40 -20.24
C VAL A 124 -0.69 3.70 -19.51
N ASN A 125 -1.64 2.77 -19.55
CA ASN A 125 -2.94 2.94 -18.90
C ASN A 125 -2.80 3.00 -17.38
N MET A 126 -2.10 2.03 -16.81
CA MET A 126 -1.87 1.96 -15.36
C MET A 126 -1.11 3.17 -14.84
N THR A 127 -0.10 3.63 -15.58
CA THR A 127 0.64 4.87 -15.27
C THR A 127 -0.28 6.07 -15.16
N ARG A 128 -1.15 6.26 -16.16
CA ARG A 128 -2.13 7.35 -16.20
C ARG A 128 -3.09 7.28 -15.02
N LEU A 129 -3.53 6.08 -14.64
CA LEU A 129 -4.45 5.87 -13.51
C LEU A 129 -3.77 6.15 -12.18
N LEU A 130 -2.55 5.66 -11.99
CA LEU A 130 -1.75 5.91 -10.79
C LEU A 130 -1.52 7.40 -10.53
N CYS A 131 -1.17 8.16 -11.57
CA CYS A 131 -1.00 9.62 -11.47
C CYS A 131 -2.28 10.36 -11.05
N LYS A 132 -3.47 9.79 -11.34
CA LYS A 132 -4.75 10.36 -10.90
C LYS A 132 -5.13 9.96 -9.48
N LEU A 133 -4.70 8.77 -9.06
CA LEU A 133 -5.08 8.14 -7.78
C LEU A 133 -4.27 8.71 -6.61
N CYS A 134 -2.95 8.80 -6.76
CA CYS A 134 -2.03 9.14 -5.69
C CYS A 134 -0.98 10.15 -6.16
N THR A 135 -0.36 10.84 -5.19
CA THR A 135 0.88 11.57 -5.45
C THR A 135 2.02 10.56 -5.55
N LEU A 136 2.61 10.44 -6.73
CA LEU A 136 3.77 9.57 -6.96
C LEU A 136 5.06 10.36 -6.77
N PRO A 137 6.00 9.90 -5.93
CA PRO A 137 7.31 10.51 -5.86
C PRO A 137 8.10 10.27 -7.15
N ILE A 138 9.13 11.09 -7.37
CA ILE A 138 10.06 10.89 -8.47
C ILE A 138 10.85 9.60 -8.21
N LEU A 139 10.62 8.57 -9.03
CA LEU A 139 11.26 7.27 -8.87
C LEU A 139 12.64 7.22 -9.54
N VAL A 140 12.74 7.70 -10.78
CA VAL A 140 13.94 7.62 -11.64
C VAL A 140 14.61 8.99 -11.80
N GLY A 141 15.90 8.99 -12.13
CA GLY A 141 16.70 10.18 -12.43
C GLY A 141 17.62 10.55 -11.28
N ASN A 142 18.38 11.64 -11.44
CA ASN A 142 19.42 12.05 -10.49
C ASN A 142 18.88 12.36 -9.08
N SER A 143 17.61 12.74 -8.98
CA SER A 143 16.90 12.97 -7.72
C SER A 143 15.87 11.88 -7.40
N GLY A 144 15.90 10.76 -8.15
CA GLY A 144 14.96 9.67 -8.02
C GLY A 144 15.23 8.79 -6.80
N LEU A 145 14.17 8.24 -6.22
CA LEU A 145 14.29 7.30 -5.10
C LEU A 145 15.05 6.03 -5.45
N GLU A 146 15.05 5.59 -6.72
CA GLU A 146 15.76 4.40 -7.17
C GLU A 146 17.28 4.56 -6.98
N LEU A 147 17.86 5.66 -7.49
CA LEU A 147 19.29 5.94 -7.36
C LEU A 147 19.67 6.16 -5.89
N PHE A 148 18.83 6.90 -5.16
CA PHE A 148 19.03 7.13 -3.73
C PHE A 148 19.06 5.81 -2.96
N LEU A 149 18.16 4.88 -3.26
CA LEU A 149 18.10 3.57 -2.61
C LEU A 149 19.32 2.70 -2.95
N SER A 150 19.83 2.76 -4.20
CA SER A 150 21.04 2.04 -4.61
C SER A 150 22.27 2.44 -3.78
N GLN A 151 22.35 3.69 -3.34
CA GLN A 151 23.43 4.16 -2.46
C GLN A 151 23.39 3.49 -1.09
N PHE A 152 22.19 3.28 -0.51
CA PHE A 152 22.06 2.56 0.76
C PHE A 152 22.33 1.07 0.62
N GLU A 153 21.94 0.44 -0.48
CA GLU A 153 22.28 -0.96 -0.75
C GLU A 153 23.80 -1.15 -0.81
N ALA A 154 24.50 -0.29 -1.56
CA ALA A 154 25.96 -0.31 -1.64
C ALA A 154 26.62 -0.07 -0.27
N ALA A 155 26.12 0.90 0.51
CA ALA A 155 26.63 1.17 1.86
C ALA A 155 26.38 -0.01 2.82
N ILE A 156 25.21 -0.65 2.75
CA ILE A 156 24.91 -1.85 3.56
C ILE A 156 25.85 -3.00 3.19
N ASP A 157 26.08 -3.23 1.89
CA ASP A 157 26.93 -4.32 1.43
C ASP A 157 28.41 -4.09 1.78
N SER A 158 28.87 -2.83 1.74
CA SER A 158 30.22 -2.42 2.15
C SER A 158 30.44 -2.47 3.66
N ASP A 159 29.57 -1.79 4.42
CA ASP A 159 29.80 -1.49 5.84
C ASP A 159 29.20 -2.56 6.77
N PHE A 160 28.27 -3.37 6.26
CA PHE A 160 27.59 -4.43 7.01
C PHE A 160 27.47 -5.73 6.19
N PRO A 161 28.61 -6.28 5.70
CA PRO A 161 28.58 -7.49 4.90
C PRO A 161 27.97 -8.64 5.71
N ASN A 162 27.08 -9.42 5.09
CA ASN A 162 26.42 -10.55 5.75
C ASN A 162 25.71 -10.19 7.07
N TYR A 163 25.14 -8.98 7.20
CA TYR A 163 24.41 -8.53 8.42
C TYR A 163 23.29 -9.47 8.89
N GLN A 164 22.84 -10.37 8.02
CA GLN A 164 21.85 -11.39 8.34
C GLN A 164 22.43 -12.56 9.17
N ASN A 165 23.74 -12.82 9.05
CA ASN A 165 24.40 -14.04 9.50
C ASN A 165 25.61 -13.82 10.45
N GLN A 166 26.22 -12.62 10.48
CA GLN A 166 27.42 -12.35 11.31
C GLN A 166 27.19 -11.35 12.47
N ASP A 167 28.17 -11.25 13.37
CA ASP A 167 28.19 -10.26 14.45
C ASP A 167 28.67 -8.90 13.93
N VAL A 168 27.89 -7.86 14.25
CA VAL A 168 28.17 -6.49 13.80
C VAL A 168 29.19 -5.84 14.74
N ALA A 169 30.24 -5.25 14.16
CA ALA A 169 31.25 -4.51 14.90
C ALA A 169 30.64 -3.24 15.55
N VAL A 170 31.06 -2.92 16.78
CA VAL A 170 30.50 -1.79 17.55
C VAL A 170 30.88 -0.44 16.92
N GLU A 171 32.04 -0.36 16.28
CA GLU A 171 32.46 0.82 15.50
C GLU A 171 31.48 1.20 14.38
N ASN A 172 30.70 0.25 13.85
CA ASN A 172 29.75 0.53 12.77
C ASN A 172 28.41 1.10 13.30
N ALA A 173 28.28 1.31 14.62
CA ALA A 173 27.07 1.89 15.21
C ALA A 173 26.83 3.34 14.77
N GLU A 174 27.90 4.14 14.66
CA GLU A 174 27.82 5.52 14.19
C GLU A 174 27.48 5.57 12.70
N THR A 175 28.12 4.73 11.89
CA THR A 175 27.80 4.59 10.46
C THR A 175 26.34 4.24 10.25
N LEU A 176 25.80 3.29 11.01
CA LEU A 176 24.38 2.93 10.91
C LEU A 176 23.46 4.10 11.29
N ALA A 177 23.82 4.87 12.32
CA ALA A 177 23.04 6.03 12.74
C ALA A 177 22.97 7.08 11.63
N ILE A 178 24.12 7.42 11.02
CA ILE A 178 24.22 8.35 9.90
C ILE A 178 23.38 7.87 8.70
N LEU A 179 23.48 6.59 8.33
CA LEU A 179 22.69 6.03 7.23
C LEU A 179 21.18 6.11 7.52
N ILE A 180 20.75 5.81 8.75
CA ILE A 180 19.33 5.92 9.13
C ILE A 180 18.86 7.38 9.08
N GLU A 181 19.67 8.33 9.55
CA GLU A 181 19.34 9.76 9.49
C GLU A 181 19.15 10.23 8.05
N LEU A 182 20.14 9.96 7.18
CA LEU A 182 20.07 10.27 5.75
C LEU A 182 18.86 9.61 5.08
N PHE A 183 18.58 8.35 5.41
CA PHE A 183 17.42 7.64 4.87
C PHE A 183 16.10 8.32 5.25
N ILE A 184 16.00 8.86 6.47
CA ILE A 184 14.80 9.51 7.00
C ILE A 184 14.60 10.93 6.45
N GLU A 185 15.63 11.57 5.87
CA GLU A 185 15.46 12.85 5.16
C GLU A 185 14.42 12.76 4.03
N ARG A 186 14.27 11.58 3.42
CA ARG A 186 13.29 11.29 2.35
C ARG A 186 11.99 10.67 2.85
N ALA A 187 11.68 10.78 4.14
CA ALA A 187 10.58 10.02 4.73
C ALA A 187 9.17 10.40 4.27
N THR A 188 8.96 11.59 3.73
CA THR A 188 7.71 11.97 3.06
C THR A 188 7.50 11.12 1.80
N GLN A 189 8.51 11.07 0.95
CA GLN A 189 8.50 10.30 -0.30
C GLN A 189 8.39 8.79 -0.03
N TRP A 190 9.05 8.29 1.02
CA TRP A 190 8.85 6.91 1.49
C TRP A 190 7.41 6.62 1.91
N SER A 191 6.74 7.58 2.55
CA SER A 191 5.34 7.44 2.94
C SER A 191 4.41 7.46 1.73
N GLU A 192 4.72 8.25 0.69
CA GLU A 192 3.99 8.27 -0.58
C GLU A 192 4.12 6.93 -1.34
N VAL A 193 5.30 6.33 -1.36
CA VAL A 193 5.51 4.98 -1.92
C VAL A 193 4.65 3.96 -1.17
N ILE A 194 4.72 3.94 0.16
CA ILE A 194 3.92 3.03 1.00
C ILE A 194 2.42 3.22 0.70
N HIS A 195 1.94 4.46 0.69
CA HIS A 195 0.54 4.76 0.44
C HIS A 195 0.09 4.27 -0.94
N THR A 196 0.88 4.54 -1.98
CA THR A 196 0.59 4.10 -3.34
C THR A 196 0.50 2.58 -3.43
N ILE A 197 1.47 1.86 -2.86
CA ILE A 197 1.48 0.40 -2.80
C ILE A 197 0.26 -0.15 -2.05
N SER A 198 -0.10 0.46 -0.91
CA SER A 198 -1.29 0.07 -0.15
C SER A 198 -2.57 0.30 -0.94
N CYS A 199 -2.70 1.42 -1.66
CA CYS A 199 -3.85 1.65 -2.53
C CYS A 199 -3.94 0.60 -3.62
N LEU A 200 -2.81 0.24 -4.25
CA LEU A 200 -2.76 -0.80 -5.26
C LEU A 200 -3.20 -2.15 -4.71
N ASP A 201 -2.72 -2.56 -3.53
CA ASP A 201 -3.11 -3.82 -2.89
C ASP A 201 -4.62 -3.87 -2.60
N VAL A 202 -5.20 -2.78 -2.09
CA VAL A 202 -6.65 -2.70 -1.82
C VAL A 202 -7.48 -2.73 -3.11
N LEU A 203 -7.06 -2.01 -4.15
CA LEU A 203 -7.79 -1.99 -5.43
C LEU A 203 -7.67 -3.31 -6.17
N ARG A 204 -6.49 -3.95 -6.10
CA ARG A 204 -6.27 -5.33 -6.55
C ARG A 204 -7.22 -6.29 -5.81
N SER A 205 -7.35 -6.11 -4.50
CA SER A 205 -8.25 -6.90 -3.65
C SER A 205 -9.71 -6.78 -4.08
N PHE A 206 -10.16 -5.58 -4.44
CA PHE A 206 -11.50 -5.34 -4.99
C PHE A 206 -11.70 -5.95 -6.37
N ALA A 207 -10.70 -5.87 -7.26
CA ALA A 207 -10.75 -6.52 -8.57
C ALA A 207 -10.85 -8.04 -8.45
N ILE A 208 -10.14 -8.66 -7.50
CA ILE A 208 -10.28 -10.08 -7.20
C ILE A 208 -11.69 -10.40 -6.70
N ALA A 209 -12.20 -9.66 -5.71
CA ALA A 209 -13.55 -9.87 -5.18
C ALA A 209 -14.63 -9.70 -6.26
N ALA A 210 -14.47 -8.74 -7.17
CA ALA A 210 -15.37 -8.53 -8.30
C ALA A 210 -15.30 -9.66 -9.35
N SER A 211 -14.12 -10.24 -9.57
CA SER A 211 -13.91 -11.31 -10.55
C SER A 211 -14.32 -12.70 -10.04
N LEU A 212 -14.22 -12.94 -8.73
CA LEU A 212 -14.57 -14.21 -8.08
C LEU A 212 -16.00 -14.24 -7.55
N SER A 213 -16.77 -13.17 -7.74
CA SER A 213 -18.16 -13.10 -7.31
C SER A 213 -19.02 -14.18 -7.98
N ALA A 214 -19.79 -14.91 -7.18
CA ALA A 214 -20.79 -15.87 -7.68
C ALA A 214 -21.99 -15.18 -8.35
N GLY A 215 -22.33 -13.95 -7.92
CA GLY A 215 -23.41 -13.16 -8.50
C GLY A 215 -22.93 -12.18 -9.58
N SER A 216 -23.88 -11.61 -10.31
CA SER A 216 -23.59 -10.51 -11.25
C SER A 216 -23.00 -9.30 -10.52
N MET A 217 -21.94 -8.73 -11.09
CA MET A 217 -21.30 -7.50 -10.63
C MET A 217 -21.56 -6.37 -11.63
N ALA A 218 -21.66 -5.14 -11.14
CA ALA A 218 -21.83 -3.96 -11.95
C ALA A 218 -20.99 -2.80 -11.42
N ARG A 219 -20.43 -2.00 -12.33
CA ARG A 219 -19.81 -0.73 -11.99
C ARG A 219 -20.90 0.26 -11.54
N PRO A 220 -20.82 0.82 -10.32
CA PRO A 220 -21.80 1.79 -9.86
C PRO A 220 -21.65 3.11 -10.64
N VAL A 221 -22.79 3.72 -10.99
CA VAL A 221 -22.86 5.04 -11.61
C VAL A 221 -23.36 6.04 -10.58
N ILE A 222 -22.58 7.08 -10.33
CA ILE A 222 -22.87 8.09 -9.30
C ILE A 222 -23.06 9.44 -9.99
N PHE A 223 -24.21 10.06 -9.74
CA PHE A 223 -24.57 11.37 -10.28
C PHE A 223 -24.29 12.49 -9.27
N PRO A 224 -23.90 13.68 -9.73
CA PRO A 224 -23.77 14.85 -8.85
C PRO A 224 -25.13 15.24 -8.28
N GLU A 225 -25.12 15.89 -7.12
CA GLU A 225 -26.34 16.48 -6.56
C GLU A 225 -26.91 17.51 -7.54
N SER A 226 -28.21 17.37 -7.86
CA SER A 226 -28.92 18.33 -8.70
C SER A 226 -28.94 19.69 -8.00
N LYS A 227 -28.31 20.71 -8.60
CA LYS A 227 -28.51 22.10 -8.18
C LYS A 227 -29.89 22.54 -8.67
N ASN A 228 -30.89 22.48 -7.78
CA ASN A 228 -32.23 23.02 -8.05
C ASN A 228 -32.11 24.49 -8.50
N THR A 229 -32.29 24.74 -9.79
CA THR A 229 -32.33 26.09 -10.37
C THR A 229 -33.64 26.35 -11.11
N ASP A 230 -34.69 25.57 -10.85
CA ASP A 230 -36.02 25.83 -11.41
C ASP A 230 -37.08 25.83 -10.30
N GLN A 231 -37.71 26.99 -10.11
CA GLN A 231 -38.67 27.31 -9.06
C GLN A 231 -40.03 26.58 -9.16
N ASN A 232 -40.17 25.48 -9.89
CA ASN A 232 -41.48 24.81 -10.08
C ASN A 232 -41.44 23.28 -10.25
N GLN A 233 -40.38 22.59 -9.80
CA GLN A 233 -40.39 21.12 -9.75
C GLN A 233 -40.21 20.64 -8.31
N GLU A 234 -41.10 19.74 -7.88
CA GLU A 234 -40.98 18.98 -6.63
C GLU A 234 -39.53 18.52 -6.45
N THR A 235 -38.92 18.93 -5.34
CA THR A 235 -37.54 18.59 -5.01
C THR A 235 -37.42 17.08 -4.87
N LYS A 236 -37.04 16.38 -5.94
CA LYS A 236 -36.75 14.95 -5.88
C LYS A 236 -35.56 14.77 -4.95
N GLY A 237 -35.81 14.13 -3.80
CA GLY A 237 -34.78 13.78 -2.82
C GLY A 237 -33.73 12.81 -3.40
N PRO A 238 -32.73 12.42 -2.61
CA PRO A 238 -31.69 11.49 -3.07
C PRO A 238 -32.31 10.16 -3.54
N ILE A 239 -31.90 9.69 -4.72
CA ILE A 239 -32.44 8.47 -5.35
C ILE A 239 -31.35 7.39 -5.37
N LEU A 240 -31.71 6.19 -4.91
CA LEU A 240 -30.91 4.98 -5.04
C LEU A 240 -31.63 3.99 -5.95
N LYS A 241 -31.07 3.73 -7.14
CA LYS A 241 -31.60 2.75 -8.09
C LYS A 241 -30.75 1.49 -8.05
N ILE A 242 -31.36 0.35 -7.71
CA ILE A 242 -30.66 -0.93 -7.68
C ILE A 242 -31.56 -2.02 -8.28
N GLN A 243 -30.96 -2.91 -9.07
CA GLN A 243 -31.60 -4.05 -9.71
C GLN A 243 -30.69 -5.28 -9.56
N GLY A 244 -31.28 -6.47 -9.36
CA GLY A 244 -30.51 -7.73 -9.26
C GLY A 244 -29.58 -7.82 -8.05
N LEU A 245 -29.95 -7.15 -6.95
CA LEU A 245 -29.13 -7.00 -5.76
C LEU A 245 -29.06 -8.32 -4.99
N TRP A 246 -27.87 -8.74 -4.60
CA TRP A 246 -27.65 -9.89 -3.75
C TRP A 246 -26.81 -9.48 -2.54
N HIS A 247 -27.03 -10.17 -1.42
CA HIS A 247 -26.25 -9.91 -0.21
C HIS A 247 -24.81 -10.39 -0.46
N PRO A 248 -23.75 -9.60 -0.19
CA PRO A 248 -22.35 -9.99 -0.46
C PRO A 248 -21.90 -11.29 0.22
N PHE A 249 -22.66 -11.77 1.20
CA PHE A 249 -22.46 -13.03 1.92
C PHE A 249 -23.60 -14.05 1.70
N ALA A 250 -24.48 -13.86 0.73
CA ALA A 250 -25.46 -14.88 0.38
C ALA A 250 -24.72 -16.09 -0.18
N VAL A 251 -24.59 -17.14 0.64
CA VAL A 251 -24.12 -18.45 0.22
C VAL A 251 -25.08 -18.95 -0.87
N ALA A 252 -24.56 -19.46 -1.97
CA ALA A 252 -25.39 -20.16 -2.95
C ALA A 252 -26.13 -21.32 -2.24
N ALA A 253 -27.34 -21.68 -2.69
CA ALA A 253 -28.19 -22.67 -2.03
C ALA A 253 -27.53 -24.06 -1.83
N ASP A 254 -26.40 -24.27 -2.48
CA ASP A 254 -25.52 -25.42 -2.57
C ASP A 254 -24.41 -25.44 -1.50
N GLY A 255 -24.38 -24.47 -0.58
CA GLY A 255 -23.57 -24.54 0.64
C GLY A 255 -22.06 -24.41 0.43
N GLN A 256 -21.61 -24.10 -0.79
CA GLN A 256 -20.23 -23.73 -1.05
C GLN A 256 -20.02 -22.26 -0.67
N LEU A 257 -19.02 -22.02 0.18
CA LEU A 257 -18.43 -20.70 0.32
C LEU A 257 -17.91 -20.24 -1.06
N PRO A 258 -18.02 -18.96 -1.40
CA PRO A 258 -17.35 -18.42 -2.58
C PRO A 258 -15.83 -18.63 -2.51
#